data_AF-A0A524EE58-F1
#
_entry.id   AF-A0A524EE58-F1
#
_cell.length_a   1.000
_cell.length_b   1.000
_cell.length_c   1.000
_cell.angle_alpha   90.00
_cell.angle_beta   90.00
_cell.angle_gamma   90.00
#
_symmetry.space_group_name_H-M   'P 1'
#
loop_
_entity.id
_entity.type
_entity.pdbx_description
1 polymer ?
#
loop_
_entity_poly.entity_id
_entity_poly.type
_entity_poly.pdbx_seq_one_letter_code
_entity_poly.pdbx_strand_id
1 'polypeptide(L)' 'MNIELLRNFISLTKNQSFSGLAKDLSISQSTLSHQISQLEEELGVTLIDRTTRKFNLTSEGSNPFS' A
#
# COMPACT_ATOMS: atom_id res chain seq x y z
N MET A 1 8.40 -11.13 7.25
CA MET A 1 8.85 -9.80 6.78
C MET A 1 9.31 -9.84 5.33
N ASN A 2 8.41 -9.47 4.41
CA ASN A 2 8.63 -9.50 2.97
C ASN A 2 9.01 -8.08 2.48
N ILE A 3 10.30 -7.83 2.20
CA ILE A 3 10.81 -6.48 1.85
C ILE A 3 10.17 -5.93 0.57
N GLU A 4 9.75 -6.81 -0.33
CA GLU A 4 9.08 -6.44 -1.58
C GLU A 4 7.73 -5.74 -1.32
N LEU A 5 6.97 -6.21 -0.32
CA LEU A 5 5.72 -5.58 0.10
C LEU A 5 5.96 -4.16 0.63
N LEU A 6 7.03 -3.99 1.42
CA LEU A 6 7.39 -2.72 2.02
C LEU A 6 7.87 -1.71 0.96
N ARG A 7 8.60 -2.18 -0.06
CA ARG A 7 8.96 -1.37 -1.24
C ARG A 7 7.73 -0.94 -2.04
N ASN A 8 6.80 -1.87 -2.28
CA ASN A 8 5.57 -1.56 -2.99
C ASN A 8 4.73 -0.54 -2.21
N PHE A 9 4.66 -0.67 -0.89
CA PHE A 9 4.01 0.30 -0.01
C PHE A 9 4.67 1.68 -0.07
N ILE A 10 6.00 1.79 0.00
CA ILE A 10 6.72 3.08 -0.15
C ILE A 10 6.48 3.71 -1.52
N SER A 11 6.40 2.92 -2.59
CA SER A 11 6.03 3.43 -3.91
C SER A 11 4.56 3.88 -3.96
N LEU A 12 3.69 3.28 -3.14
CA LEU A 12 2.27 3.58 -3.04
C LEU A 12 2.05 4.92 -2.33
N THR A 13 2.84 5.20 -1.29
CA THR A 13 2.81 6.49 -0.59
C THR A 13 3.23 7.66 -1.50
N LYS A 14 4.13 7.42 -2.46
CA LYS A 14 4.57 8.42 -3.45
C LYS A 14 3.55 8.67 -4.56
N ASN A 15 2.80 7.66 -4.98
CA ASN A 15 1.94 7.73 -6.17
C ASN A 15 0.49 8.18 -5.89
N GLN A 16 0.03 8.18 -4.63
CA GLN A 16 -1.35 8.51 -4.20
C GLN A 16 -2.48 7.78 -4.96
N SER A 17 -2.18 6.82 -5.85
CA SER A 17 -3.14 6.08 -6.67
C SER A 17 -2.77 4.58 -6.78
N PHE A 18 -3.68 3.69 -6.36
CA PHE A 18 -3.52 2.23 -6.42
C PHE A 18 -3.41 1.79 -7.86
N SER A 19 -4.27 2.36 -8.73
CA SER A 19 -4.25 2.10 -10.15
C SER A 19 -3.00 2.65 -10.83
N GLY A 20 -2.47 3.78 -10.34
CA GLY A 20 -1.21 4.36 -10.82
C GLY A 20 -0.03 3.44 -10.52
N LEU A 21 0.11 3.00 -9.27
CA LEU A 21 1.18 2.09 -8.88
C LEU A 21 1.03 0.70 -9.49
N ALA A 22 -0.19 0.16 -9.55
CA ALA A 22 -0.43 -1.15 -10.19
C ALA A 22 0.02 -1.13 -11.66
N LYS A 23 -0.24 -0.02 -12.37
CA LYS A 23 0.24 0.18 -13.74
C LYS A 23 1.77 0.27 -13.82
N ASP A 24 2.40 0.98 -12.89
CA ASP A 24 3.86 1.13 -12.83
C ASP A 24 4.57 -0.20 -12.55
N LEU A 25 4.03 -0.98 -11.60
CA LEU A 25 4.51 -2.32 -11.26
C LEU A 25 4.06 -3.41 -12.25
N SER A 26 3.29 -3.07 -13.30
CA SER A 26 2.72 -4.03 -14.25
C SER A 26 1.92 -5.17 -13.61
N ILE A 27 1.20 -4.87 -12.52
CA ILE A 27 0.34 -5.81 -11.80
C ILE A 27 -1.12 -5.32 -11.79
N SER A 28 -2.04 -6.20 -11.41
CA SER A 28 -3.43 -5.80 -11.20
C SER A 28 -3.60 -5.06 -9.87
N GLN A 29 -4.61 -4.19 -9.80
CA GLN A 29 -5.00 -3.53 -8.56
C GLN A 29 -5.33 -4.53 -7.45
N SER A 30 -5.92 -5.68 -7.80
CA SER A 30 -6.24 -6.76 -6.86
C SER A 30 -4.99 -7.41 -6.28
N THR A 31 -3.95 -7.66 -7.09
CA THR A 31 -2.66 -8.16 -6.61
C THR A 31 -2.00 -7.18 -5.65
N LEU A 32 -1.96 -5.89 -6.02
CA LEU A 32 -1.41 -4.85 -5.15
C LEU A 32 -2.19 -4.74 -3.84
N SER A 33 -3.53 -4.78 -3.90
CA SER A 33 -4.39 -4.74 -2.72
C SER A 33 -4.15 -5.92 -1.77
N HIS A 34 -3.95 -7.11 -2.32
CA HIS A 34 -3.63 -8.32 -1.55
C HIS A 34 -2.26 -8.21 -0.88
N GLN A 35 -1.25 -7.73 -1.61
CA GLN A 35 0.10 -7.47 -1.09
C GLN A 35 0.08 -6.50 0.09
N ILE A 36 -0.67 -5.39 0.00
CA ILE A 36 -0.74 -4.43 1.11
C ILE A 36 -1.52 -5.01 2.30
N SER A 37 -2.62 -5.74 2.08
CA SER A 37 -3.30 -6.41 3.19
C SER A 37 -2.42 -7.40 3.93
N GLN A 38 -1.58 -8.15 3.20
CA GLN A 38 -0.62 -9.06 3.82
C GLN A 38 0.43 -8.30 4.66
N LEU A 39 0.86 -7.11 4.19
CA LEU A 39 1.76 -6.24 4.94
C LEU A 39 1.11 -5.68 6.21
N GLU A 40 -0.15 -5.24 6.11
CA GLU A 40 -0.95 -4.76 7.24
C GLU A 40 -1.14 -5.86 8.30
N GLU A 41 -1.40 -7.10 7.87
CA GLU A 41 -1.53 -8.26 8.75
C GLU A 41 -0.21 -8.63 9.42
N GLU A 42 0.91 -8.63 8.69
CA GLU A 42 2.24 -8.89 9.28
C GLU A 42 2.67 -7.81 10.27
N LEU A 43 2.30 -6.54 10.04
CA LEU A 43 2.65 -5.43 10.92
C LEU A 43 1.63 -5.23 12.05
N GLY A 44 0.43 -5.82 11.93
CA GLY A 44 -0.67 -5.61 12.87
C GLY A 44 -1.24 -4.19 12.85
N VAL A 45 -1.03 -3.42 11.77
CA VAL A 45 -1.48 -2.02 11.62
C VAL A 45 -2.15 -1.80 10.27
N THR A 46 -3.13 -0.91 10.25
CA THR A 46 -3.77 -0.47 9.00
C THR A 46 -2.98 0.68 8.40
N LEU A 47 -2.44 0.48 7.20
CA LEU A 47 -1.63 1.46 6.47
C LEU A 47 -2.47 2.26 5.47
N ILE A 48 -3.59 1.70 5.02
CA ILE A 48 -4.47 2.30 4.01
C ILE A 48 -5.94 2.18 4.37
N ASP A 49 -6.63 3.32 4.29
CA ASP A 49 -8.06 3.41 4.44
C ASP A 49 -8.74 3.22 3.07
N ARG A 50 -9.46 2.11 2.92
CA ARG A 50 -10.10 1.72 1.65
C ARG A 50 -11.41 2.49 1.45
N THR A 51 -11.34 3.72 0.96
CA THR A 51 -12.54 4.38 0.41
C THR A 51 -12.69 4.07 -1.09
N THR A 52 -13.93 3.87 -1.54
CA THR A 52 -14.30 3.26 -2.83
C THR A 52 -13.85 3.98 -4.11
N ARG A 53 -13.13 5.11 -4.01
CA ARG A 53 -12.58 5.85 -5.17
C ARG A 53 -11.16 6.38 -5.00
N LYS A 54 -10.68 6.54 -3.77
CA LYS A 54 -9.32 6.98 -3.45
C LYS A 54 -8.93 6.31 -2.15
N PHE A 55 -7.82 5.58 -2.11
CA PHE A 55 -7.32 5.16 -0.81
C PHE A 55 -6.73 6.38 -0.11
N ASN A 56 -6.90 6.46 1.20
CA ASN A 56 -6.15 7.40 2.01
C ASN A 56 -5.05 6.63 2.74
N LEU A 57 -3.86 7.21 2.83
CA LEU A 57 -2.85 6.71 3.75
C LEU A 57 -3.30 7.05 5.17
N THR A 58 -3.13 6.11 6.09
CA THR A 58 -3.32 6.37 7.53
C THR A 58 -2.14 7.20 8.06
N SER A 59 -2.23 7.69 9.31
CA SER A 59 -1.09 8.36 9.97
C SER A 59 0.15 7.47 9.99
N GLU A 60 -0.02 6.19 10.28
CA GLU A 60 1.05 5.17 10.25
C GLU A 60 1.64 5.02 8.84
N GLY A 61 0.80 5.08 7.81
CA GLY A 61 1.25 5.01 6.42
C GLY A 61 1.92 6.28 5.89
N SER A 62 1.62 7.44 6.47
CA SER A 62 2.26 8.71 6.14
C SER A 62 3.62 8.87 6.84
N ASN A 63 3.83 8.13 7.93
CA ASN A 63 5.06 8.21 8.71
C ASN A 63 5.53 6.83 9.20
N PRO A 64 5.86 5.89 8.29
CA PRO A 64 6.21 4.51 8.64
C PRO A 64 7.55 4.35 9.38
N PHE A 65 8.26 5.44 9.69
CA PHE A 65 9.62 5.42 10.25
C PHE A 65 9.88 6.49 11.35
N SER A 66 8.84 7.03 12.00
CA SER A 66 9.03 7.87 13.21
C SER A 66 9.06 7.06 14.50
#